data_AF-A0A5C7RKA3-F1
#
_entry.id   AF-A0A5C7RKA3-F1
#
_cell.length_a   1.000
_cell.length_b   1.000
_cell.length_c   1.000
_cell.angle_alpha   90.00
_cell.angle_beta   90.00
_cell.angle_gamma   90.00
#
_symmetry.space_group_name_H-M   'P 1'
#
loop_
_entity.id
_entity.type
_entity.pdbx_description
1 polymer ?
#
loop_
_entity_poly.entity_id
_entity_poly.type
_entity_poly.pdbx_seq_one_letter_code
_entity_poly.pdbx_strand_id
1 'polypeptide(L)'
;MKKLSYILLIPILVSLQANAYALSCEVDFRAKREVQESHWFGNVERPEFRSGTVAGMGDNPRDCERDALAPLIEEGWQITFQRTRITATKG
;
A
#
# COMPACT_ATOMS: atom_id res chain seq x y z
N MET A 1 19.60 8.50 55.83
CA MET A 1 20.52 9.07 54.81
C MET A 1 19.87 8.88 53.46
N LYS A 2 19.63 9.97 52.72
CA LYS A 2 19.10 9.98 51.35
C LYS A 2 20.23 9.63 50.37
N LYS A 3 19.84 9.12 49.19
CA LYS A 3 20.62 8.98 47.93
C LYS A 3 21.30 7.63 47.67
N LEU A 4 20.51 6.70 47.14
CA LEU A 4 20.96 5.67 46.19
C LEU A 4 19.87 5.58 45.11
N SER A 5 19.68 6.63 44.30
CA SER A 5 20.40 6.85 43.04
C SER A 5 20.08 5.77 42.00
N TYR A 6 18.87 5.83 41.44
CA TYR A 6 18.55 6.04 40.02
C TYR A 6 19.45 5.44 38.90
N ILE A 7 20.29 4.45 39.15
CA ILE A 7 21.29 3.96 38.17
C ILE A 7 20.75 2.79 37.31
N LEU A 8 19.61 2.20 37.67
CA LEU A 8 19.04 1.05 36.94
C LEU A 8 18.06 1.41 35.79
N LEU A 9 17.83 2.70 35.53
CA LEU A 9 16.90 3.19 34.50
C LEU A 9 17.59 3.69 33.21
N ILE A 10 18.89 3.40 33.03
CA ILE A 10 19.66 3.89 31.89
C ILE A 10 19.70 2.90 30.69
N PRO A 11 19.66 1.56 30.82
CA PRO A 11 19.82 0.71 29.64
C PRO A 11 18.54 0.59 28.78
N ILE A 12 17.39 1.09 29.25
CA ILE A 12 16.10 1.02 28.52
C ILE A 12 15.99 2.13 27.46
N LEU A 13 16.81 3.18 27.52
CA LEU A 13 16.78 4.26 26.51
C LEU A 13 17.49 3.90 25.19
N VAL A 14 18.15 2.74 25.12
CA VAL A 14 18.87 2.26 23.92
C VAL A 14 18.06 1.20 23.16
N SER A 15 16.85 0.87 23.60
CA SER A 15 16.00 -0.07 22.86
C SER A 15 15.43 0.56 21.59
N LEU A 16 15.99 0.10 20.47
CA LEU A 16 15.38 0.01 19.15
C LEU A 16 14.95 1.33 18.52
N GLN A 17 15.92 2.04 17.94
CA GLN A 17 15.65 2.68 16.65
C GLN A 17 15.60 1.58 15.57
N ALA A 18 14.49 0.85 15.52
CA ALA A 18 14.14 0.11 14.32
C ALA A 18 13.78 1.17 13.27
N ASN A 19 14.78 1.58 12.48
CA ASN A 19 14.52 2.37 11.28
C ASN A 19 13.69 1.49 10.34
N ALA A 20 12.37 1.58 10.44
CA ALA A 20 11.47 1.04 9.45
C ALA A 20 11.70 1.85 8.17
N TYR A 21 12.60 1.35 7.31
CA TYR A 21 12.77 1.88 5.98
C TYR A 21 11.51 1.52 5.20
N ALA A 22 10.55 2.46 5.15
CA ALA A 22 9.40 2.32 4.29
C ALA A 22 9.89 2.34 2.84
N LEU A 23 9.73 1.20 2.16
CA LEU A 23 9.93 1.07 0.74
C LEU A 23 8.77 1.79 0.05
N SER A 24 9.09 2.71 -0.88
CA SER A 24 8.09 3.27 -1.78
C SER A 24 8.11 2.52 -3.11
N CYS A 25 6.94 2.28 -3.70
CA CYS A 25 6.81 1.63 -4.99
C CYS A 25 5.75 2.32 -5.83
N GLU A 26 5.96 2.26 -7.14
CA GLU A 26 4.99 2.63 -8.15
C GLU A 26 4.53 1.36 -8.87
N VAL A 27 3.23 1.10 -8.88
CA VAL A 27 2.65 -0.07 -9.53
C VAL A 27 1.87 0.40 -10.76
N ASP A 28 2.37 0.04 -11.93
CA ASP A 28 1.64 0.15 -13.18
C ASP A 28 0.56 -0.95 -13.20
N PHE A 29 -0.71 -0.58 -13.30
CA PHE A 29 -1.82 -1.52 -13.25
C PHE A 29 -2.71 -1.44 -14.50
N ARG A 30 -3.36 -2.58 -14.79
CA ARG A 30 -4.56 -2.62 -15.63
C ARG A 30 -5.63 -3.38 -14.87
N ALA A 31 -6.84 -2.83 -14.86
CA ALA A 31 -7.96 -3.40 -14.16
C ALA A 31 -9.23 -3.38 -15.01
N LYS A 32 -10.11 -4.32 -14.75
CA LYS A 32 -11.44 -4.43 -15.38
C LYS A 32 -12.52 -4.38 -14.31
N ARG A 33 -13.68 -3.82 -14.65
CA ARG A 33 -14.87 -3.88 -13.81
C ARG A 33 -16.09 -4.04 -14.70
N GLU A 34 -17.01 -4.90 -14.32
CA GLU A 34 -18.31 -5.02 -14.99
C GLU A 34 -19.28 -4.05 -14.33
N VAL A 35 -19.85 -3.16 -15.13
CA VAL A 35 -20.85 -2.19 -14.67
C VAL A 35 -22.17 -2.52 -15.33
N GLN A 36 -23.21 -2.65 -14.51
CA GLN A 36 -24.58 -2.75 -14.99
C GLN A 36 -25.12 -1.34 -15.19
N GLU A 37 -25.45 -1.01 -16.43
CA GLU A 37 -26.01 0.28 -16.79
C GLU A 37 -27.49 0.07 -17.16
N SER A 38 -28.39 0.73 -16.42
CA SER A 38 -29.83 0.66 -16.70
C SER A 38 -30.18 1.63 -17.81
N HIS A 39 -30.53 1.11 -18.98
CA HIS A 39 -31.04 1.88 -20.11
C HIS A 39 -32.55 1.71 -20.22
N TRP A 40 -33.20 2.54 -21.04
CA TRP A 40 -34.66 2.50 -21.26
C TRP A 40 -35.18 1.14 -21.76
N PHE A 41 -34.31 0.33 -22.37
CA PHE A 41 -34.62 -1.00 -22.92
C PHE A 41 -34.20 -2.16 -22.00
N GLY A 42 -33.67 -1.89 -20.80
CA GLY A 42 -33.24 -2.91 -19.84
C GLY A 42 -31.83 -2.67 -19.30
N ASN A 43 -31.34 -3.64 -18.51
CA ASN A 43 -30.00 -3.61 -17.95
C ASN A 43 -28.99 -4.17 -18.97
N VAL A 44 -27.93 -3.41 -19.25
CA VAL A 44 -26.84 -3.82 -20.13
C VAL A 44 -25.57 -3.97 -19.30
N GLU A 45 -24.89 -5.10 -19.44
CA GLU A 45 -23.58 -5.35 -18.83
C GLU A 45 -22.49 -4.82 -19.76
N ARG A 46 -21.75 -3.81 -19.30
CA ARG A 46 -20.62 -3.24 -20.04
C ARG A 46 -19.33 -3.40 -19.25
N PRO A 47 -18.25 -3.93 -19.86
CA PRO A 47 -16.94 -3.95 -19.23
C PRO A 47 -16.29 -2.56 -19.30
N GLU A 48 -15.89 -2.05 -18.14
CA GLU A 48 -15.01 -0.90 -17.99
C GLU A 48 -13.56 -1.36 -17.80
N PHE A 49 -12.63 -0.60 -18.38
CA PHE A 49 -11.20 -0.84 -18.24
C PHE A 49 -10.51 0.42 -17.70
N ARG A 50 -9.62 0.23 -16.73
CA ARG A 50 -8.80 1.30 -16.17
C ARG A 50 -7.34 0.90 -16.19
N SER A 51 -6.48 1.84 -16.53
CA SER A 51 -5.03 1.65 -16.46
C SER A 51 -4.37 2.92 -15.93
N GLY A 52 -3.28 2.76 -15.20
CA GLY A 52 -2.52 3.88 -14.67
C GLY A 52 -1.39 3.40 -13.80
N THR A 53 -0.83 4.32 -13.04
CA THR A 53 0.23 4.05 -12.07
C THR A 53 -0.26 4.53 -10.71
N VAL A 54 -0.13 3.69 -9.69
CA VAL A 54 -0.46 4.01 -8.29
C VAL A 54 0.79 3.86 -7.45
N ALA A 55 0.99 4.76 -6.51
CA ALA A 55 2.09 4.68 -5.56
C ALA A 55 1.58 4.06 -4.25
N GLY A 56 2.42 3.25 -3.61
CA GLY A 56 2.17 2.70 -2.28
C GLY A 56 3.42 2.75 -1.42
N MET A 57 3.24 2.41 -0.15
CA MET A 57 4.32 2.29 0.82
C MET A 57 4.22 0.98 1.59
N GLY A 58 5.36 0.39 1.92
CA GLY A 58 5.38 -0.81 2.77
C GLY A 58 6.78 -1.21 3.20
N ASP A 59 6.87 -2.09 4.19
CA ASP A 59 8.17 -2.58 4.67
C ASP A 59 8.82 -3.57 3.70
N ASN A 60 8.02 -4.20 2.83
CA ASN A 60 8.47 -5.10 1.78
C ASN A 60 7.74 -4.83 0.46
N PRO A 61 8.25 -5.34 -0.68
CA PRO A 61 7.64 -5.10 -1.98
C PRO A 61 6.17 -5.56 -2.07
N ARG A 62 5.82 -6.66 -1.40
CA ARG A 62 4.44 -7.19 -1.42
C ARG A 62 3.47 -6.31 -0.64
N ASP A 63 3.89 -5.78 0.50
CA ASP A 63 3.09 -4.88 1.32
C ASP A 63 2.91 -3.55 0.60
N CYS A 64 3.94 -3.06 -0.08
CA CYS A 64 3.85 -1.87 -0.92
C CYS A 64 2.89 -2.06 -2.10
N GLU A 65 2.94 -3.21 -2.78
CA GLU A 65 1.98 -3.56 -3.84
C GLU A 65 0.54 -3.63 -3.32
N ARG A 66 0.35 -4.25 -2.15
CA ARG A 66 -0.96 -4.35 -1.51
C ARG A 66 -1.51 -2.98 -1.18
N ASP A 67 -0.71 -2.11 -0.60
CA ASP A 67 -1.08 -0.73 -0.27
C ASP A 67 -1.44 0.08 -1.53
N ALA A 68 -0.59 0.01 -2.56
CA ALA A 68 -0.83 0.70 -3.82
C ALA A 68 -2.13 0.26 -4.53
N LEU A 69 -2.46 -1.03 -4.48
CA LEU A 69 -3.62 -1.60 -5.18
C LEU A 69 -4.90 -1.65 -4.32
N ALA A 70 -4.79 -1.49 -2.99
CA ALA A 70 -5.93 -1.49 -2.06
C ALA A 70 -7.11 -0.60 -2.51
N PRO A 71 -6.92 0.67 -2.88
CA PRO A 71 -8.05 1.52 -3.28
C PRO A 71 -8.77 1.01 -4.53
N LEU A 72 -8.05 0.40 -5.48
CA LEU A 72 -8.65 -0.15 -6.69
C LEU A 72 -9.50 -1.38 -6.37
N ILE A 73 -9.03 -2.23 -5.45
CA ILE A 73 -9.76 -3.43 -5.00
C ILE A 73 -11.02 -3.02 -4.23
N GLU A 74 -10.92 -2.00 -3.36
CA GLU A 74 -12.06 -1.45 -2.61
C GLU A 74 -13.13 -0.83 -3.53
N GLU A 75 -12.72 -0.19 -4.62
CA GLU A 75 -13.59 0.32 -5.68
C GLU A 75 -14.23 -0.79 -6.56
N GLY A 76 -13.92 -2.05 -6.30
CA GLY A 76 -14.44 -3.21 -7.04
C GLY A 76 -13.75 -3.47 -8.37
N TRP A 77 -12.56 -2.91 -8.61
CA TRP A 77 -11.78 -3.21 -9.81
C TRP A 77 -11.04 -4.55 -9.67
N GLN A 78 -11.11 -5.37 -10.72
CA GLN A 78 -10.35 -6.61 -10.82
C GLN A 78 -9.03 -6.34 -11.56
N ILE A 79 -7.91 -6.47 -10.86
CA ILE A 79 -6.57 -6.29 -11.44
C ILE A 79 -6.28 -7.45 -12.41
N THR A 80 -5.97 -7.14 -13.67
CA THR A 80 -5.62 -8.11 -14.71
C THR A 80 -4.14 -8.11 -15.05
N PHE A 81 -3.47 -6.99 -14.79
CA PHE A 81 -2.03 -6.85 -14.98
C PHE A 81 -1.48 -5.90 -13.91
N GLN A 82 -0.32 -6.26 -13.37
CA GLN A 82 0.43 -5.43 -12.45
C GLN A 82 1.93 -5.49 -12.78
N ARG A 83 2.60 -4.34 -12.70
CA ARG A 83 4.05 -4.24 -12.79
C ARG A 83 4.57 -3.24 -11.78
N THR A 84 5.35 -3.73 -10.84
CA THR A 84 5.90 -2.93 -9.74
C THR A 84 7.27 -2.36 -10.10
N ARG A 85 7.47 -1.09 -9.79
CA ARG A 85 8.74 -0.39 -9.82
C ARG A 85 9.06 0.04 -8.40
N ILE A 86 10.13 -0.50 -7.86
CA ILE A 86 10.56 -0.20 -6.50
C ILE A 86 11.47 1.02 -6.54
N THR A 87 11.10 2.06 -5.81
CA THR A 87 11.95 3.23 -5.60
C THR A 87 12.54 3.12 -4.20
N ALA A 88 13.77 2.62 -4.11
CA ALA A 88 14.48 2.57 -2.83
C ALA A 88 14.78 4.00 -2.39
N THR A 89 14.01 4.52 -1.44
CA THR A 89 14.30 5.75 -0.72
C THR A 89 15.60 5.54 0.03
N LYS A 90 16.72 6.03 -0.53
CA LYS A 90 18.00 6.08 0.19
C LYS A 90 17.80 7.01 1.40
N GLY A 91 17.82 6.43 2.59
CA GLY A 91 17.83 7.15 3.86
C GLY A 91 19.11 7.95 4.07
#